data_AF-A0A8I2YYN0-F1
#
_entry.id   AF-A0A8I2YYN0-F1
#
_cell.length_a   1.000
_cell.length_b   1.000
_cell.length_c   1.000
_cell.angle_alpha   90.00
_cell.angle_beta   90.00
_cell.angle_gamma   90.00
#
_symmetry.space_group_name_H-M   'P 1'
#
loop_
_entity.id
_entity.type
_entity.pdbx_description
1 polymer ?
#
loop_
_entity_poly.entity_id
_entity_poly.type
_entity_poly.pdbx_seq_one_letter_code
_entity_poly.pdbx_strand_id
1 'polypeptide(L)'
;MKMLAGASARVLFTNLSQRSCASLRENLTSLSGPVASHGVYTQSILEMLKNQEISLSQVCLLDPKAQRKLEPEDGLEFEWFLFGARLS
;
A
#
# COMPACT_ATOMS: atom_id res chain seq x y z
N MET A 1 8.05 5.90 2.05
CA MET A 1 7.45 4.63 2.52
C MET A 1 8.36 3.42 2.36
N LYS A 2 8.94 3.11 1.19
CA LYS A 2 9.79 1.91 1.01
C LYS A 2 10.94 1.75 2.03
N MET A 3 11.60 2.85 2.42
CA MET A 3 12.67 2.81 3.44
C MET A 3 12.13 2.69 4.88
N LEU A 4 10.89 3.10 5.14
CA LEU A 4 10.31 3.17 6.48
C LEU A 4 9.55 1.90 6.87
N ALA A 5 8.99 1.19 5.88
CA ALA A 5 8.19 -0.02 6.13
C ALA A 5 9.05 -1.24 6.51
N GLY A 6 10.37 -1.17 6.34
CA GLY A 6 11.28 -2.28 6.60
C GLY A 6 11.36 -3.30 5.45
N ALA A 7 12.38 -4.16 5.46
CA ALA A 7 12.68 -5.08 4.36
C ALA A 7 11.68 -6.24 4.22
N SER A 8 10.97 -6.60 5.29
CA SER A 8 9.93 -7.65 5.27
C SER A 8 8.59 -7.17 4.72
N ALA A 9 8.41 -5.86 4.56
CA ALA A 9 7.17 -5.29 4.09
C ALA A 9 7.08 -5.25 2.54
N ARG A 10 5.85 -5.01 2.07
CA ARG A 10 5.56 -4.77 0.65
C ARG A 10 4.69 -3.53 0.50
N VAL A 11 5.11 -2.60 -0.36
CA VAL A 11 4.39 -1.35 -0.64
C VAL A 11 3.77 -1.41 -2.04
N LEU A 12 2.45 -1.35 -2.12
CA LEU A 12 1.73 -1.38 -3.40
C LEU A 12 1.12 -0.03 -3.73
N PHE A 13 1.35 0.43 -4.96
CA PHE A 13 0.72 1.61 -5.53
C PHE A 13 -0.34 1.16 -6.52
N THR A 14 -1.61 1.47 -6.25
CA THR A 14 -2.77 1.02 -7.04
C THR A 14 -3.55 2.20 -7.62
N ASN A 15 -4.47 1.91 -8.54
CA ASN A 15 -5.37 2.90 -9.15
C ASN A 15 -4.63 4.06 -9.84
N LEU A 16 -3.51 3.73 -10.49
CA LEU A 16 -2.68 4.70 -11.19
C LEU A 16 -2.98 4.75 -12.69
N SER A 17 -2.68 5.88 -13.31
CA SER A 17 -2.61 5.95 -14.78
C SER A 17 -1.40 5.15 -15.31
N GLN A 18 -1.44 4.71 -16.57
CA GLN A 18 -0.28 4.05 -17.19
C GLN A 18 0.98 4.92 -17.16
N ARG A 19 0.84 6.23 -17.36
CA ARG A 19 1.95 7.20 -17.29
C ARG A 19 2.55 7.25 -15.88
N SER A 20 1.71 7.32 -14.85
CA SER A 20 2.14 7.31 -13.45
C SER A 20 2.85 5.99 -13.11
N CYS A 21 2.35 4.86 -13.62
CA CYS A 21 3.01 3.57 -13.44
C CYS A 21 4.42 3.54 -14.02
N ALA A 22 4.60 4.02 -15.27
CA ALA A 22 5.90 4.06 -15.91
C ALA A 22 6.89 4.94 -15.11
N SER A 23 6.47 6.15 -14.77
CA SER A 23 7.29 7.09 -13.99
C SER A 23 7.67 6.55 -12.61
N LEU A 24 6.73 5.95 -11.88
CA LEU A 24 7.02 5.38 -10.55
C LEU A 24 7.96 4.19 -10.64
N ARG A 25 7.80 3.29 -11.62
CA ARG A 25 8.72 2.15 -11.77
C ARG A 25 10.15 2.62 -11.99
N GLU A 26 10.37 3.60 -12.86
CA GLU A 26 11.69 4.18 -13.09
C GLU A 26 12.30 4.75 -11.80
N ASN A 27 11.54 5.54 -11.05
CA ASN A 27 12.02 6.19 -9.81
C ASN A 27 12.21 5.22 -8.63
N LEU A 28 11.44 4.12 -8.56
CA LEU A 28 11.49 3.20 -7.42
C LEU A 28 12.56 2.11 -7.58
N THR A 29 13.01 1.85 -8.81
CA THR A 29 14.04 0.84 -9.11
C THR A 29 15.44 1.33 -8.76
N SER A 30 15.67 2.64 -8.75
CA SER A 30 16.95 3.26 -8.39
C SER A 30 17.24 3.29 -6.88
N LEU A 31 16.27 2.90 -6.03
CA LEU A 31 16.42 2.85 -4.58
C LEU A 31 17.05 1.53 -4.14
N SER A 32 18.28 1.58 -3.59
CA SER A 32 19.01 0.44 -3.02
C SER A 32 19.08 0.49 -1.49
N GLY A 33 19.20 -0.67 -0.84
CA GLY A 33 19.25 -0.82 0.63
C GLY A 33 18.21 -1.78 1.19
N PRO A 34 18.04 -1.89 2.53
CA PRO A 34 17.01 -2.70 3.19
C PRO A 34 15.63 -2.03 3.03
N VAL A 35 15.14 -1.97 1.79
CA VAL A 35 13.89 -1.34 1.42
C VAL A 35 12.81 -2.38 1.19
N ALA A 36 11.57 -2.05 1.53
CA ALA A 36 10.42 -2.87 1.22
C ALA A 36 10.34 -3.17 -0.28
N SER A 37 9.89 -4.38 -0.60
CA SER A 37 9.49 -4.72 -1.97
C SER A 37 8.33 -3.81 -2.41
N HIS A 38 8.13 -3.65 -3.72
CA HIS A 38 7.09 -2.76 -4.22
C HIS A 38 6.41 -3.29 -5.48
N GLY A 39 5.19 -2.82 -5.71
CA GLY A 39 4.44 -3.08 -6.94
C GLY A 39 3.65 -1.85 -7.36
N VAL A 40 3.46 -1.69 -8.66
CA VAL A 40 2.82 -0.50 -9.26
C VAL A 40 1.78 -0.98 -10.26
N TYR A 41 0.52 -0.61 -10.05
CA TYR A 41 -0.65 -1.19 -10.69
C TYR A 41 -1.65 -0.12 -11.14
N THR A 42 -2.28 -0.36 -12.30
CA THR A 42 -3.39 0.46 -12.79
C THR A 42 -4.73 -0.01 -12.21
N GLN A 43 -4.82 -1.28 -11.79
CA GLN A 43 -6.00 -1.87 -11.16
C GLN A 43 -6.37 -1.13 -9.87
N SER A 44 -7.66 -1.06 -9.57
CA SER A 44 -8.14 -0.52 -8.31
C SER A 44 -7.75 -1.43 -7.13
N ILE A 45 -7.70 -0.88 -5.92
CA ILE A 45 -7.36 -1.66 -4.73
C ILE A 45 -8.37 -2.79 -4.48
N LEU A 46 -9.66 -2.55 -4.70
CA LEU A 46 -10.70 -3.57 -4.48
C LEU A 46 -10.60 -4.72 -5.46
N GLU A 47 -10.32 -4.45 -6.74
CA GLU A 47 -10.06 -5.50 -7.73
C GLU A 47 -8.82 -6.32 -7.38
N MET A 48 -7.75 -5.65 -6.92
CA MET A 48 -6.52 -6.32 -6.52
C MET A 48 -6.74 -7.26 -5.32
N LEU A 49 -7.40 -6.77 -4.26
CA LEU A 49 -7.71 -7.57 -3.07
C LEU A 49 -8.57 -8.78 -3.45
N LYS A 50 -9.59 -8.58 -4.29
CA LYS A 50 -10.45 -9.66 -4.79
C LYS A 50 -9.66 -10.72 -5.58
N ASN A 51 -8.80 -10.30 -6.49
CA ASN A 51 -8.01 -11.21 -7.32
C ASN A 51 -6.95 -11.99 -6.53
N GLN A 52 -6.54 -11.49 -5.37
CA GLN A 52 -5.63 -12.16 -4.44
C GLN A 52 -6.36 -12.91 -3.32
N GLU A 53 -7.69 -12.98 -3.38
CA GLU A 53 -8.54 -13.65 -2.39
C GLU A 53 -8.34 -13.12 -0.96
N ILE A 54 -8.01 -11.82 -0.83
CA ILE A 54 -7.80 -11.15 0.46
C ILE A 54 -9.14 -10.68 1.01
N SER A 55 -9.48 -11.09 2.24
CA SER A 55 -10.67 -10.64 2.93
C SER A 55 -10.54 -9.18 3.36
N LEU A 56 -11.60 -8.38 3.16
CA LEU A 56 -11.66 -6.99 3.65
C LEU A 56 -11.56 -6.91 5.18
N SER A 57 -11.89 -7.97 5.92
CA SER A 57 -11.72 -8.03 7.37
C SER A 57 -10.26 -7.92 7.83
N GLN A 58 -9.29 -8.22 6.95
CA GLN A 58 -7.86 -8.12 7.23
C GLN A 58 -7.25 -6.80 6.73
N VAL A 59 -8.09 -5.86 6.29
CA VAL A 59 -7.68 -4.60 5.65
C VAL A 59 -8.12 -3.41 6.49
N CYS A 60 -7.14 -2.64 6.96
CA CYS A 60 -7.36 -1.39 7.67
C CYS A 60 -7.27 -0.20 6.72
N LEU A 61 -8.33 0.60 6.61
CA LEU A 61 -8.28 1.91 5.96
C LEU A 61 -7.87 2.98 6.97
N LEU A 62 -6.75 3.65 6.70
CA LEU A 62 -6.33 4.79 7.51
C LEU A 62 -7.13 6.03 7.10
N ASP A 63 -8.15 6.35 7.92
CA ASP A 63 -9.02 7.51 7.72
C ASP A 63 -8.80 8.54 8.84
N PRO A 64 -8.36 9.78 8.53
CA PRO A 64 -8.26 10.88 9.50
C PRO A 64 -9.57 11.21 10.21
N LYS A 65 -10.72 10.76 9.69
CA LYS A 65 -12.04 10.94 10.28
C LYS A 65 -12.52 9.72 11.09
N ALA A 66 -11.71 8.66 11.18
CA ALA A 66 -12.05 7.51 12.00
C ALA A 66 -12.17 7.92 13.48
N GLN A 67 -13.17 7.37 14.17
CA GLN A 67 -13.38 7.61 15.60
C GLN A 67 -12.37 6.84 16.47
N ARG A 68 -11.82 5.74 15.94
CA ARG A 68 -10.85 4.87 16.62
C ARG A 68 -9.46 5.14 16.06
N LYS A 69 -8.48 5.30 16.97
CA LYS A 69 -7.06 5.40 16.63
C LYS A 69 -6.48 4.01 16.35
N LEU A 70 -5.48 3.95 15.48
CA LEU A 70 -4.68 2.75 15.26
C LEU A 70 -3.73 2.53 16.44
N GLU A 71 -3.75 1.34 17.03
CA GLU A 71 -2.91 0.92 18.15
C GLU A 71 -2.03 -0.29 17.74
N PRO A 72 -0.95 -0.60 18.48
CA PRO A 72 -0.04 -1.69 18.11
C PRO A 72 -0.72 -3.06 17.98
N GLU A 73 -1.77 -3.32 18.76
CA GLU A 73 -2.49 -4.59 18.78
C GLU A 73 -3.25 -4.84 17.46
N ASP A 74 -3.59 -3.77 16.72
CA ASP A 74 -4.24 -3.87 15.41
C ASP A 74 -3.34 -4.58 14.37
N GLY A 75 -2.03 -4.66 14.62
CA GLY A 75 -1.11 -5.45 13.79
C GLY A 75 -1.32 -6.97 13.88
N LEU A 76 -2.13 -7.45 14.83
CA LEU A 76 -2.58 -8.85 14.92
C LEU A 76 -3.88 -9.10 14.14
N GLU A 77 -4.64 -8.04 13.87
CA GLU A 77 -5.96 -8.11 13.20
C GLU A 77 -5.86 -7.82 11.70
N PHE A 78 -5.03 -6.84 11.33
CA PHE A 78 -4.90 -6.38 9.95
C PHE A 78 -3.53 -6.68 9.38
N GLU A 79 -3.53 -7.27 8.19
CA GLU A 79 -2.32 -7.52 7.40
C GLU A 79 -2.06 -6.41 6.38
N TRP A 80 -3.10 -5.65 6.02
CA TRP A 80 -3.06 -4.62 4.99
C TRP A 80 -3.47 -3.26 5.53
N PHE A 81 -2.65 -2.25 5.25
CA PHE A 81 -2.92 -0.86 5.63
C PHE A 81 -3.05 0.02 4.39
N LEU A 82 -4.24 0.59 4.17
CA LEU A 82 -4.55 1.43 3.03
C LEU A 82 -4.33 2.90 3.36
N PHE A 83 -3.51 3.56 2.55
CA PHE A 83 -3.26 4.99 2.63
C PHE A 83 -3.95 5.69 1.45
N GLY A 84 -4.90 6.58 1.75
CA GLY A 84 -5.52 7.41 0.73
C GLY A 84 -4.52 8.45 0.20
N ALA A 85 -4.05 8.30 -1.04
CA ALA A 85 -3.26 9.32 -1.70
C ALA A 85 -4.19 10.36 -2.32
N ARG A 86 -4.25 11.56 -1.73
CA ARG A 86 -4.82 12.72 -2.42
C ARG A 86 -3.73 13.38 -3.25
N LEU A 87 -3.95 13.50 -4.55
CA LEU A 87 -3.15 14.35 -5.41
C LEU A 87 -3.73 15.77 -5.27
N SER A 88 -2.94 16.70 -4.75
CA SER A 88 -3.26 18.13 -4.68
C SER A 88 -3.15 18.78 -6.05
#